data_AF-A0A199AUD8-F1
#
_entry.id   AF-A0A199AUD8-F1
#
_cell.length_a   1.000
_cell.length_b   1.000
_cell.length_c   1.000
_cell.angle_alpha   90.00
_cell.angle_beta   90.00
_cell.angle_gamma   90.00
#
_symmetry.space_group_name_H-M   'P 1'
#
loop_
_entity.id
_entity.type
_entity.pdbx_description
1 polymer ?
#
loop_
_entity_poly.entity_id
_entity_poly.type
_entity_poly.pdbx_seq_one_letter_code
_entity_poly.pdbx_strand_id
1 'polypeptide(L)'
;MTTARSDEPLHQRVTSGEADLDEFRDRLTAWLAARDEVDASAGVEVSAVSRPESSGMSNISVLFDATWTPAGPASTGGTAEPQSAQLVARMCPQDDAFPVFPVYDLAKQFDVMRVVGEGTDLPVPRVRWLEQDPAILGTPFLVMDRASGHAPVDNPPYVFDGWLLEMSPEQRAELQRESVAVLAAIHRIPAPADLLPTLAPAPGMSALRAHVDEQRAYYEWTAREDGLRIPLIERAFDWIEVHWPAETGPDVLSWGDARIGNILYEGTTPTAVLDWEMAAIAPAEVDLGWFLYFHDLFQDLAVTFGFPGIPDVFDRSEAVEQYEQLTGSTVSDLPFYYVYAGLRQAIILSRITRRRIHFGEQEAPSHPDEYVLHHPMLARLIAD
;
A
#
# COMPACT_ATOMS: atom_id res chain seq x y z
N MET A 1 15.82 26.50 -41.54
CA MET A 1 16.10 25.05 -41.41
C MET A 1 16.21 24.77 -39.93
N THR A 2 15.14 24.80 -39.15
CA THR A 2 13.91 23.99 -39.23
C THR A 2 14.23 22.50 -39.10
N THR A 3 14.10 22.05 -37.85
CA THR A 3 13.57 20.77 -37.37
C THR A 3 14.23 19.45 -37.79
N ALA A 4 14.80 18.78 -36.79
CA ALA A 4 14.34 17.46 -36.40
C ALA A 4 14.46 17.35 -34.86
N ARG A 5 13.51 17.96 -34.13
CA ARG A 5 13.17 17.48 -32.78
C ARG A 5 12.36 16.23 -33.02
N SER A 6 12.99 15.07 -32.84
CA SER A 6 12.37 13.76 -32.99
C SER A 6 11.23 13.58 -31.99
N ASP A 7 10.13 13.04 -32.47
CA ASP A 7 8.92 12.63 -31.75
C ASP A 7 9.21 11.55 -30.70
N GLU A 8 9.78 11.94 -29.55
CA GLU A 8 9.67 11.10 -28.35
C GLU A 8 8.31 11.34 -27.69
N PRO A 9 7.49 10.29 -27.47
CA PRO A 9 6.17 10.48 -26.89
C PRO A 9 6.29 10.95 -25.43
N LEU A 10 5.37 11.81 -24.98
CA LEU A 10 5.32 12.46 -23.66
C LEU A 10 5.62 11.53 -22.45
N HIS A 11 5.32 10.22 -22.58
CA HIS A 11 5.54 9.20 -21.57
C HIS A 11 7.02 8.97 -21.16
N GLN A 12 8.00 9.21 -22.04
CA GLN A 12 9.43 8.99 -21.76
C GLN A 12 10.10 10.19 -21.06
N ARG A 13 9.43 11.34 -20.99
CA ARG A 13 9.96 12.56 -20.35
C ARG A 13 9.82 12.61 -18.83
N VAL A 14 9.13 11.64 -18.24
CA VAL A 14 9.01 11.57 -16.78
C VAL A 14 10.25 10.88 -16.17
N THR A 15 11.18 10.39 -16.99
CA THR A 15 12.38 9.66 -16.55
C THR A 15 13.66 10.36 -17.01
N SER A 16 14.27 11.21 -16.18
CA SER A 16 15.63 11.05 -15.60
C SER A 16 16.46 12.33 -15.34
N GLY A 17 15.91 13.56 -15.31
CA GLY A 17 16.70 14.79 -15.02
C GLY A 17 16.03 15.93 -14.23
N GLU A 18 16.83 16.91 -13.77
CA GLU A 18 16.35 18.16 -13.11
C GLU A 18 15.37 18.95 -13.99
N ALA A 19 15.59 18.95 -15.31
CA ALA A 19 14.68 19.57 -16.29
C ALA A 19 13.28 18.94 -16.28
N ASP A 20 13.16 17.65 -15.94
CA ASP A 20 11.87 16.96 -15.85
C ASP A 20 11.09 17.40 -14.59
N LEU A 21 11.78 17.75 -13.50
CA LEU A 21 11.14 18.24 -12.28
C LEU A 21 10.64 19.68 -12.40
N ASP A 22 11.35 20.52 -13.17
CA ASP A 22 10.87 21.87 -13.50
C ASP A 22 9.64 21.81 -14.41
N GLU A 23 9.65 20.99 -15.47
CA GLU A 23 8.45 20.78 -16.31
C GLU A 23 7.28 20.21 -15.48
N PHE A 24 7.56 19.28 -14.58
CA PHE A 24 6.55 18.72 -13.66
C PHE A 24 5.96 19.79 -12.74
N ARG A 25 6.81 20.68 -12.18
CA ARG A 25 6.38 21.82 -11.36
C ARG A 25 5.46 22.76 -12.15
N ASP A 26 5.83 23.10 -13.38
CA ASP A 26 5.04 24.01 -14.21
C ASP A 26 3.67 23.39 -14.53
N ARG A 27 3.63 22.09 -14.87
CA ARG A 27 2.38 21.37 -15.12
C ARG A 27 1.49 21.28 -13.87
N LEU A 28 2.07 20.97 -12.70
CA LEU A 28 1.34 20.98 -11.43
C LEU A 28 0.80 22.37 -11.08
N THR A 29 1.59 23.43 -11.29
CA THR A 29 1.16 24.82 -11.03
C THR A 29 -0.03 25.18 -11.90
N ALA A 30 0.06 24.91 -13.21
CA ALA A 30 -1.03 25.18 -14.15
C ALA A 30 -2.27 24.34 -13.83
N TRP A 31 -2.11 23.07 -13.49
CA TRP A 31 -3.18 22.18 -13.08
C TRP A 31 -3.90 22.67 -11.83
N LEU A 32 -3.15 23.03 -10.78
CA LEU A 32 -3.73 23.51 -9.52
C LEU A 32 -4.45 24.85 -9.71
N ALA A 33 -3.90 25.74 -10.56
CA ALA A 33 -4.56 27.00 -10.92
C ALA A 33 -5.84 26.80 -11.76
N ALA A 34 -6.02 25.66 -12.44
CA ALA A 34 -7.20 25.37 -13.22
C ALA A 34 -8.35 24.74 -12.40
N ARG A 35 -8.14 24.51 -11.10
CA ARG A 35 -9.12 23.89 -10.22
C ARG A 35 -10.20 24.90 -9.81
N ASP A 36 -11.47 24.49 -9.89
CA ASP A 36 -12.62 25.33 -9.54
C ASP A 36 -12.59 25.78 -8.08
N GLU A 37 -11.93 25.00 -7.22
CA GLU A 37 -11.76 25.24 -5.79
C GLU A 37 -10.61 26.22 -5.48
N VAL A 38 -9.90 26.72 -6.49
CA VAL A 38 -8.73 27.60 -6.37
C VAL A 38 -8.99 28.93 -7.06
N ASP A 39 -8.77 30.03 -6.34
CA ASP A 39 -8.78 31.37 -6.92
C ASP A 39 -7.45 31.63 -7.66
N ALA A 40 -7.42 31.27 -8.94
CA ALA A 40 -6.27 31.50 -9.81
C ALA A 40 -5.84 32.98 -9.90
N SER A 41 -6.76 33.93 -9.66
CA SER A 41 -6.45 35.36 -9.73
C SER A 41 -5.60 35.85 -8.56
N ALA A 42 -5.64 35.13 -7.44
CA ALA A 42 -4.80 35.36 -6.27
C ALA A 42 -3.39 34.73 -6.41
N GLY A 43 -3.16 33.95 -7.46
CA GLY A 43 -1.89 33.27 -7.74
C GLY A 43 -1.79 31.88 -7.11
N VAL A 44 -1.02 31.02 -7.78
CA VAL A 44 -0.69 29.66 -7.34
C VAL A 44 0.81 29.46 -7.48
N GLU A 45 1.43 28.88 -6.46
CA GLU A 45 2.85 28.55 -6.45
C GLU A 45 3.04 27.08 -6.10
N VAL A 46 3.81 26.36 -6.91
CA VAL A 46 4.34 25.03 -6.58
C VAL A 46 5.86 25.15 -6.51
N SER A 47 6.46 24.58 -5.46
CA SER A 47 7.90 24.62 -5.22
C SER A 47 8.39 23.31 -4.58
N ALA A 48 9.69 23.22 -4.29
CA ALA A 48 10.32 22.07 -3.62
C ALA A 48 10.02 20.68 -4.24
N VAL A 49 9.77 20.63 -5.55
CA VAL A 49 9.45 19.39 -6.27
C VAL A 49 10.63 18.44 -6.21
N SER A 50 10.41 17.25 -5.64
CA SER A 50 11.44 16.24 -5.44
C SER A 50 10.86 14.83 -5.46
N ARG A 51 11.71 13.82 -5.66
CA ARG A 51 11.35 12.40 -5.58
C ARG A 51 11.98 11.82 -4.31
N PRO A 52 11.26 11.00 -3.53
CA PRO A 52 11.86 10.27 -2.42
C PRO A 52 12.97 9.35 -2.92
N GLU A 53 14.07 9.24 -2.17
CA GLU A 53 15.18 8.32 -2.48
C GLU A 53 14.74 6.84 -2.40
N SER A 54 13.75 6.55 -1.56
CA SER A 54 13.07 5.27 -1.46
C SER A 54 11.59 5.43 -1.82
N SER A 55 11.21 5.07 -3.04
CA SER A 55 9.81 4.88 -3.42
C SER A 55 9.54 3.38 -3.54
N GLY A 56 8.38 2.93 -3.04
CA GLY A 56 7.94 1.54 -3.18
C GLY A 56 7.81 1.15 -4.66
N MET A 57 7.83 -0.15 -4.95
CA MET A 57 7.86 -0.65 -6.33
C MET A 57 6.53 -0.52 -7.08
N SER A 58 5.44 -0.17 -6.38
CA SER A 58 4.09 -0.16 -6.93
C SER A 58 3.64 1.19 -7.49
N ASN A 59 4.12 2.32 -6.96
CA ASN A 59 3.64 3.66 -7.33
C ASN A 59 4.78 4.67 -7.36
N ILE A 60 4.62 5.73 -8.16
CA ILE A 60 5.58 6.83 -8.20
C ILE A 60 5.07 7.96 -7.30
N SER A 61 5.88 8.36 -6.33
CA SER A 61 5.59 9.49 -5.43
C SER A 61 6.46 10.69 -5.77
N VAL A 62 5.85 11.87 -5.90
CA VAL A 62 6.54 13.15 -6.03
C VAL A 62 6.11 14.05 -4.87
N LEU A 63 7.08 14.58 -4.14
CA LEU A 63 6.88 15.51 -3.04
C LEU A 63 6.95 16.94 -3.59
N PHE A 64 6.09 17.84 -3.12
CA PHE A 64 6.13 19.24 -3.49
C PHE A 64 5.44 20.11 -2.43
N ASP A 65 5.81 21.38 -2.39
CA ASP A 65 5.12 22.38 -1.58
C ASP A 65 4.18 23.17 -2.50
N ALA A 66 2.98 23.52 -2.03
CA ALA A 66 2.04 24.33 -2.78
C ALA A 66 1.45 25.45 -1.92
N THR A 67 1.32 26.64 -2.52
CA THR A 67 0.56 27.76 -1.97
C THR A 67 -0.55 28.15 -2.93
N TRP A 68 -1.79 28.22 -2.44
CA TRP A 68 -2.97 28.58 -3.23
C TRP A 68 -4.00 29.29 -2.37
N THR A 69 -4.85 30.10 -2.99
CA THR A 69 -6.01 30.69 -2.30
C THR A 69 -7.26 29.89 -2.65
N PRO A 70 -8.03 29.40 -1.67
CA PRO A 70 -9.29 28.72 -1.95
C PRO A 70 -10.29 29.67 -2.61
N ALA A 71 -11.04 29.18 -3.60
CA ALA A 71 -12.18 29.91 -4.13
C ALA A 71 -13.24 30.06 -3.02
N GLY A 72 -13.45 31.28 -2.53
CA GLY A 72 -14.46 31.56 -1.51
C GLY A 72 -15.89 31.30 -2.03
N PRO A 73 -16.88 31.02 -1.15
CA PRO A 73 -18.26 31.00 -1.59
C PRO A 73 -18.63 32.37 -2.18
N ALA A 74 -19.21 32.38 -3.38
CA ALA A 74 -19.60 33.62 -4.07
C ALA A 74 -20.52 34.56 -3.24
N SER A 75 -21.11 34.05 -2.14
CA SER A 75 -22.01 34.77 -1.24
C SER A 75 -21.36 35.47 -0.04
N THR A 76 -20.09 35.23 0.27
CA THR A 76 -19.39 35.88 1.39
C THR A 76 -18.29 36.76 0.84
N GLY A 77 -18.48 38.08 0.84
CA GLY A 77 -17.52 39.08 0.32
C GLY A 77 -16.21 39.23 1.11
N GLY A 78 -15.72 38.14 1.72
CA GLY A 78 -14.38 38.07 2.29
C GLY A 78 -13.43 37.38 1.31
N THR A 79 -12.25 37.96 1.10
CA THR A 79 -11.14 37.29 0.40
C THR A 79 -10.68 36.12 1.26
N ALA A 80 -10.67 34.90 0.70
CA ALA A 80 -10.07 33.76 1.38
C ALA A 80 -8.57 34.02 1.58
N GLU A 81 -8.03 33.57 2.71
CA GLU A 81 -6.59 33.67 2.97
C GLU A 81 -5.83 32.59 2.17
N PRO A 82 -4.61 32.89 1.69
CA PRO A 82 -3.75 31.88 1.08
C PRO A 82 -3.48 30.71 2.04
N GLN A 83 -3.49 29.50 1.50
CA GLN A 83 -3.14 28.26 2.17
C GLN A 83 -1.81 27.74 1.63
N SER A 84 -0.97 27.19 2.50
CA SER A 84 0.25 26.48 2.11
C SER A 84 0.24 25.07 2.70
N ALA A 85 0.66 24.09 1.91
CA ALA A 85 0.78 22.70 2.36
C ALA A 85 1.97 22.01 1.70
N GLN A 86 2.56 21.06 2.44
CA GLN A 86 3.47 20.07 1.88
C GLN A 86 2.62 18.91 1.37
N LEU A 87 2.83 18.50 0.13
CA LEU A 87 1.96 17.59 -0.60
C LEU A 87 2.75 16.44 -1.23
N VAL A 88 2.02 15.37 -1.54
CA VAL A 88 2.51 14.21 -2.29
C VAL A 88 1.57 13.96 -3.45
N ALA A 89 2.11 13.88 -4.67
CA ALA A 89 1.43 13.33 -5.83
C ALA A 89 1.80 11.84 -5.93
N ARG A 90 0.82 10.96 -5.79
CA ARG A 90 0.95 9.51 -6.02
C ARG A 90 0.39 9.19 -7.40
N MET A 91 1.22 8.60 -8.24
CA MET A 91 0.96 8.37 -9.67
C MET A 91 1.02 6.88 -9.99
N CYS A 92 0.18 6.43 -10.94
CA CYS A 92 0.27 5.07 -11.43
C CYS A 92 1.62 4.83 -12.12
N PRO A 93 2.22 3.63 -11.97
CA PRO A 93 3.39 3.26 -12.75
C PRO A 93 3.05 3.22 -14.24
N GLN A 94 4.05 3.46 -15.07
CA GLN A 94 3.91 3.35 -16.52
C GLN A 94 3.87 1.86 -16.93
N ASP A 95 3.28 1.56 -18.09
CA ASP A 95 3.17 0.18 -18.59
C ASP A 95 4.55 -0.48 -18.81
N ASP A 96 5.55 0.31 -19.22
CA ASP A 96 6.93 -0.12 -19.39
C ASP A 96 7.72 -0.27 -18.07
N ALA A 97 7.13 0.15 -16.94
CA ALA A 97 7.72 0.01 -15.61
C ALA A 97 7.55 -1.40 -15.01
N PHE A 98 6.95 -2.32 -15.78
CA PHE A 98 6.63 -3.68 -15.38
C PHE A 98 5.77 -3.66 -14.10
N PRO A 99 4.47 -3.31 -14.22
CA PRO A 99 3.61 -3.07 -13.07
C PRO A 99 3.52 -4.29 -12.15
N VAL A 100 3.35 -4.05 -10.85
CA VAL A 100 3.18 -5.11 -9.84
C VAL A 100 1.74 -5.62 -9.84
N PHE A 101 0.76 -4.73 -9.99
CA PHE A 101 -0.66 -5.06 -9.99
C PHE A 101 -1.27 -5.04 -11.39
N PRO A 102 -2.33 -5.84 -11.65
CA PRO A 102 -3.01 -5.84 -12.95
C PRO A 102 -3.76 -4.53 -13.23
N VAL A 103 -4.22 -3.85 -12.18
CA VAL A 103 -5.00 -2.60 -12.26
C VAL A 103 -4.55 -1.68 -11.14
N TYR A 104 -4.36 -0.39 -11.46
CA TYR A 104 -4.10 0.67 -10.50
C TYR A 104 -5.31 1.60 -10.43
N ASP A 105 -6.13 1.43 -9.39
CA ASP A 105 -7.32 2.25 -9.17
C ASP A 105 -7.04 3.32 -8.10
N LEU A 106 -6.62 4.50 -8.55
CA LEU A 106 -6.37 5.64 -7.66
C LEU A 106 -7.66 6.25 -7.12
N ALA A 107 -8.80 6.08 -7.80
CA ALA A 107 -10.09 6.55 -7.30
C ALA A 107 -10.51 5.73 -6.08
N LYS A 108 -10.37 4.41 -6.16
CA LYS A 108 -10.55 3.48 -5.03
C LYS A 108 -9.66 3.87 -3.84
N GLN A 109 -8.37 4.12 -4.08
CA GLN A 109 -7.45 4.56 -3.02
C GLN A 109 -7.87 5.90 -2.41
N PHE A 110 -8.23 6.87 -3.24
CA PHE A 110 -8.70 8.18 -2.80
C PHE A 110 -9.93 8.06 -1.89
N ASP A 111 -10.93 7.29 -2.30
CA ASP A 111 -12.16 7.10 -1.53
C ASP A 111 -11.92 6.34 -0.21
N VAL A 112 -11.08 5.30 -0.24
CA VAL A 112 -10.70 4.56 0.99
C VAL A 112 -10.04 5.50 1.99
N MET A 113 -9.02 6.26 1.56
CA MET A 113 -8.31 7.19 2.44
C MET A 113 -9.23 8.27 3.00
N ARG A 114 -10.15 8.79 2.18
CA ARG A 114 -11.18 9.74 2.62
C ARG A 114 -12.10 9.12 3.67
N VAL A 115 -12.64 7.93 3.42
CA VAL A 115 -13.56 7.25 4.34
C VAL A 115 -12.89 6.96 5.68
N VAL A 116 -11.62 6.52 5.68
CA VAL A 116 -10.89 6.27 6.93
C VAL A 116 -10.61 7.58 7.66
N GLY A 117 -10.16 8.63 6.96
CA GLY A 117 -9.88 9.94 7.56
C GLY A 117 -11.12 10.67 8.08
N GLU A 118 -12.31 10.43 7.49
CA GLU A 118 -13.58 10.99 7.95
C GLU A 118 -14.25 10.14 9.04
N GLY A 119 -14.02 8.82 9.02
CA GLY A 119 -14.68 7.85 9.89
C GLY A 119 -13.90 7.48 11.15
N THR A 120 -12.64 7.89 11.28
CA THR A 120 -11.75 7.53 12.40
C THR A 120 -10.87 8.71 12.81
N ASP A 121 -10.28 8.62 14.01
CA ASP A 121 -9.24 9.55 14.47
C ASP A 121 -7.82 9.11 14.03
N LEU A 122 -7.72 8.16 13.09
CA LEU A 122 -6.43 7.67 12.62
C LEU A 122 -5.70 8.74 11.80
N PRO A 123 -4.36 8.78 11.90
CA PRO A 123 -3.58 9.69 11.09
C PRO A 123 -3.48 9.15 9.67
N VAL A 124 -4.48 9.38 8.84
CA VAL A 124 -4.40 9.10 7.39
C VAL A 124 -4.07 10.39 6.65
N PRO A 125 -3.12 10.39 5.70
CA PRO A 125 -2.87 11.57 4.88
C PRO A 125 -4.17 12.06 4.24
N ARG A 126 -4.52 13.32 4.50
CA ARG A 126 -5.74 13.90 3.93
C ARG A 126 -5.58 13.99 2.42
N VAL A 127 -6.42 13.26 1.70
CA VAL A 127 -6.54 13.37 0.25
C VAL A 127 -7.15 14.74 -0.11
N ARG A 128 -6.59 15.37 -1.14
CA ARG A 128 -6.96 16.72 -1.57
C ARG A 128 -7.66 16.70 -2.92
N TRP A 129 -7.04 16.06 -3.90
CA TRP A 129 -7.50 16.04 -5.28
C TRP A 129 -7.20 14.70 -5.95
N LEU A 130 -8.03 14.33 -6.91
CA LEU A 130 -7.84 13.20 -7.81
C LEU A 130 -7.91 13.71 -9.24
N GLU A 131 -6.88 13.43 -10.03
CA GLU A 131 -6.83 13.73 -11.46
C GLU A 131 -6.78 12.42 -12.25
N GLN A 132 -7.78 12.22 -13.10
CA GLN A 132 -7.92 11.01 -13.92
C GLN A 132 -7.46 11.23 -15.35
N ASP A 133 -7.30 12.49 -15.80
CA ASP A 133 -6.81 12.78 -17.15
C ASP A 133 -5.28 12.62 -17.22
N PRO A 134 -4.76 11.59 -17.93
CA PRO A 134 -3.33 11.40 -18.08
C PRO A 134 -2.68 12.51 -18.90
N ALA A 135 -3.42 13.36 -19.63
CA ALA A 135 -2.83 14.49 -20.35
C ALA A 135 -2.11 15.47 -19.42
N ILE A 136 -2.49 15.52 -18.13
CA ILE A 136 -1.96 16.50 -17.17
C ILE A 136 -0.54 16.19 -16.73
N LEU A 137 -0.22 14.93 -16.37
CA LEU A 137 1.13 14.52 -15.93
C LEU A 137 1.70 13.29 -16.65
N GLY A 138 0.99 12.77 -17.66
CA GLY A 138 1.33 11.53 -18.37
C GLY A 138 0.71 10.27 -17.75
N THR A 139 0.04 10.38 -16.61
CA THR A 139 -0.63 9.30 -15.89
C THR A 139 -1.64 9.88 -14.89
N PRO A 140 -2.72 9.15 -14.53
CA PRO A 140 -3.58 9.54 -13.41
C PRO A 140 -2.78 9.69 -12.11
N PHE A 141 -3.23 10.60 -11.26
CA PHE A 141 -2.58 10.85 -9.98
C PHE A 141 -3.56 11.34 -8.91
N LEU A 142 -3.25 11.02 -7.65
CA LEU A 142 -3.91 11.61 -6.49
C LEU A 142 -2.93 12.52 -5.76
N VAL A 143 -3.44 13.60 -5.17
CA VAL A 143 -2.68 14.52 -4.33
C VAL A 143 -3.21 14.44 -2.91
N MET A 144 -2.30 14.30 -1.96
CA MET A 144 -2.58 14.23 -0.52
C MET A 144 -1.59 15.06 0.28
N ASP A 145 -1.92 15.35 1.54
CA ASP A 145 -0.96 15.97 2.47
C ASP A 145 0.26 15.08 2.67
N ARG A 146 1.44 15.70 2.76
CA ARG A 146 2.66 15.00 3.13
C ARG A 146 2.66 14.74 4.64
N ALA A 147 2.66 13.48 5.02
CA ALA A 147 2.86 13.08 6.39
C ALA A 147 4.35 13.00 6.75
N SER A 148 4.67 13.17 8.03
CA SER A 148 6.01 13.09 8.59
C SER A 148 6.15 11.91 9.54
N GLY A 149 7.33 11.27 9.55
CA GLY A 149 7.67 10.19 10.47
C GLY A 149 8.59 9.18 9.80
N HIS A 150 8.86 8.10 10.50
CA HIS A 150 9.76 7.03 10.08
C HIS A 150 9.00 5.72 9.94
N ALA A 151 9.06 5.09 8.77
CA ALA A 151 8.59 3.71 8.59
C ALA A 151 9.72 2.72 8.93
N PRO A 152 9.40 1.55 9.51
CA PRO A 152 10.26 0.37 9.45
C PRO A 152 10.56 0.00 7.97
N VAL A 153 11.84 -0.16 7.62
CA VAL A 153 12.27 -0.40 6.24
C VAL A 153 12.15 -1.89 5.87
N ASP A 154 11.81 -2.19 4.61
CA ASP A 154 11.68 -3.58 4.11
C ASP A 154 12.96 -4.11 3.43
N ASN A 155 13.90 -3.24 3.03
CA ASN A 155 15.13 -3.63 2.37
C ASN A 155 16.37 -2.79 2.81
N PRO A 156 17.28 -3.35 3.62
CA PRO A 156 17.12 -4.62 4.33
C PRO A 156 15.92 -4.53 5.31
N PRO A 157 15.24 -5.65 5.63
CA PRO A 157 14.12 -5.63 6.55
C PRO A 157 14.52 -5.08 7.93
N TYR A 158 13.61 -4.40 8.62
CA TYR A 158 13.85 -3.69 9.90
C TYR A 158 14.37 -4.56 11.05
N VAL A 159 14.30 -5.89 10.91
CA VAL A 159 14.86 -6.88 11.85
C VAL A 159 16.36 -7.13 11.65
N PHE A 160 16.94 -6.64 10.55
CA PHE A 160 18.38 -6.71 10.25
C PHE A 160 19.13 -5.45 10.70
N ASP A 161 18.52 -4.29 10.46
CA ASP A 161 19.07 -2.98 10.78
C ASP A 161 17.93 -1.96 10.94
N GLY A 162 18.20 -0.85 11.64
CA GLY A 162 17.27 0.26 11.80
C GLY A 162 16.82 0.52 13.24
N TRP A 163 16.04 1.59 13.40
CA TRP A 163 15.69 2.17 14.70
C TRP A 163 14.87 1.25 15.62
N LEU A 164 14.19 0.23 15.07
CA LEU A 164 13.45 -0.75 15.88
C LEU A 164 14.40 -1.65 16.71
N LEU A 165 15.63 -1.89 16.24
CA LEU A 165 16.62 -2.67 16.98
C LEU A 165 17.19 -1.88 18.17
N GLU A 166 17.21 -0.55 18.06
CA GLU A 166 17.70 0.38 19.09
C GLU A 166 16.67 0.62 20.20
N MET A 167 15.40 0.28 19.98
CA MET A 167 14.34 0.40 20.97
C MET A 167 14.51 -0.58 22.14
N SER A 168 14.10 -0.14 23.34
CA SER A 168 13.94 -1.03 24.48
C SER A 168 12.75 -1.99 24.26
N PRO A 169 12.72 -3.15 24.95
CA PRO A 169 11.56 -4.05 24.90
C PRO A 169 10.23 -3.37 25.21
N GLU A 170 10.22 -2.41 26.14
CA GLU A 170 9.02 -1.65 26.51
C GLU A 170 8.54 -0.73 25.38
N GLN A 171 9.46 -0.08 24.67
CA GLN A 171 9.15 0.75 23.50
C GLN A 171 8.63 -0.10 22.34
N ARG A 172 9.24 -1.27 22.12
CA ARG A 172 8.78 -2.25 21.13
C ARG A 172 7.37 -2.77 21.44
N ALA A 173 7.09 -3.08 22.70
CA ALA A 173 5.75 -3.49 23.14
C ALA A 173 4.71 -2.35 22.99
N GLU A 174 5.10 -1.08 23.22
CA GLU A 174 4.22 0.06 22.95
C GLU A 174 3.96 0.24 21.45
N LEU A 175 4.98 0.14 20.61
CA LEU A 175 4.83 0.20 19.15
C LEU A 175 3.88 -0.91 18.66
N GLN A 176 4.02 -2.13 19.17
CA GLN A 176 3.08 -3.22 18.88
C GLN A 176 1.64 -2.82 19.27
N ARG A 177 1.45 -2.29 20.50
CA ARG A 177 0.13 -1.89 20.96
C ARG A 177 -0.51 -0.84 20.06
N GLU A 178 0.23 0.20 19.71
CA GLU A 178 -0.25 1.27 18.84
C GLU A 178 -0.55 0.76 17.43
N SER A 179 0.27 -0.16 16.91
CA SER A 179 0.07 -0.73 15.57
C SER A 179 -1.16 -1.62 15.49
N VAL A 180 -1.41 -2.45 16.52
CA VAL A 180 -2.64 -3.25 16.62
C VAL A 180 -3.86 -2.35 16.81
N ALA A 181 -3.72 -1.23 17.53
CA ALA A 181 -4.79 -0.25 17.70
C ALA A 181 -5.17 0.46 16.39
N VAL A 182 -4.21 0.74 15.52
CA VAL A 182 -4.47 1.22 14.15
C VAL A 182 -5.35 0.22 13.40
N LEU A 183 -4.96 -1.05 13.37
CA LEU A 183 -5.70 -2.07 12.64
C LEU A 183 -7.13 -2.24 13.19
N ALA A 184 -7.26 -2.32 14.52
CA ALA A 184 -8.55 -2.41 15.19
C ALA A 184 -9.46 -1.20 14.90
N ALA A 185 -8.90 0.01 14.81
CA ALA A 185 -9.67 1.21 14.51
C ALA A 185 -10.23 1.21 13.07
N ILE A 186 -9.45 0.75 12.09
CA ILE A 186 -9.91 0.59 10.70
C ILE A 186 -11.08 -0.42 10.65
N HIS A 187 -10.92 -1.56 11.31
CA HIS A 187 -11.93 -2.63 11.30
C HIS A 187 -13.24 -2.29 12.02
N ARG A 188 -13.26 -1.23 12.85
CA ARG A 188 -14.47 -0.74 13.52
C ARG A 188 -15.30 0.25 12.70
N ILE A 189 -14.86 0.62 11.49
CA ILE A 189 -15.66 1.47 10.60
C ILE A 189 -16.98 0.76 10.28
N PRO A 190 -18.14 1.36 10.60
CA PRO A 190 -19.43 0.70 10.42
C PRO A 190 -19.85 0.68 8.95
N ALA A 191 -20.43 -0.43 8.51
CA ALA A 191 -20.99 -0.61 7.17
C ALA A 191 -20.04 -0.21 6.02
N PRO A 192 -18.79 -0.73 5.99
CA PRO A 192 -17.78 -0.28 5.04
C PRO A 192 -18.18 -0.53 3.57
N ALA A 193 -18.96 -1.58 3.28
CA ALA A 193 -19.49 -1.83 1.94
C ALA A 193 -20.51 -0.78 1.46
N ASP A 194 -21.24 -0.13 2.37
CA ASP A 194 -22.16 0.96 2.02
C ASP A 194 -21.39 2.26 1.75
N LEU A 195 -20.30 2.49 2.50
CA LEU A 195 -19.42 3.65 2.34
C LEU A 195 -18.53 3.53 1.09
N LEU A 196 -18.14 2.31 0.73
CA LEU A 196 -17.25 1.99 -0.39
C LEU A 196 -17.86 0.89 -1.27
N PRO A 197 -18.95 1.18 -2.03
CA PRO A 197 -19.66 0.16 -2.82
C PRO A 197 -18.80 -0.49 -3.91
N THR A 198 -17.74 0.18 -4.36
CA THR A 198 -16.79 -0.34 -5.35
C THR A 198 -15.93 -1.49 -4.80
N LEU A 199 -15.81 -1.61 -3.47
CA LEU A 199 -15.11 -2.71 -2.81
C LEU A 199 -16.05 -3.86 -2.41
N ALA A 200 -17.36 -3.66 -2.49
CA ALA A 200 -18.32 -4.65 -2.05
C ALA A 200 -18.27 -5.89 -2.95
N PRO A 201 -18.30 -7.10 -2.36
CA PRO A 201 -18.40 -8.32 -3.16
C PRO A 201 -19.71 -8.32 -3.97
N ALA A 202 -19.71 -9.09 -5.06
CA ALA A 202 -20.92 -9.26 -5.87
C ALA A 202 -22.09 -9.78 -5.01
N PRO A 203 -23.35 -9.35 -5.25
CA PRO A 203 -24.49 -9.79 -4.45
C PRO A 203 -24.58 -11.32 -4.33
N GLY A 204 -24.58 -11.81 -3.09
CA GLY A 204 -24.64 -13.24 -2.77
C GLY A 204 -23.30 -13.98 -2.75
N MET A 205 -22.18 -13.29 -3.03
CA MET A 205 -20.83 -13.82 -2.87
C MET A 205 -20.28 -13.44 -1.50
N SER A 206 -19.59 -14.35 -0.81
CA SER A 206 -18.89 -13.97 0.43
C SER A 206 -17.68 -13.11 0.12
N ALA A 207 -17.35 -12.16 0.99
CA ALA A 207 -16.19 -11.29 0.81
C ALA A 207 -14.89 -12.10 0.76
N LEU A 208 -14.75 -13.13 1.60
CA LEU A 208 -13.58 -14.02 1.57
C LEU A 208 -13.45 -14.77 0.23
N ARG A 209 -14.55 -15.29 -0.32
CA ARG A 209 -14.53 -15.98 -1.61
C ARG A 209 -14.17 -15.03 -2.75
N ALA A 210 -14.78 -13.84 -2.76
CA ALA A 210 -14.44 -12.80 -3.74
C ALA A 210 -12.94 -12.46 -3.69
N HIS A 211 -12.41 -12.27 -2.48
CA HIS A 211 -11.01 -11.93 -2.29
C HIS A 211 -10.06 -13.06 -2.72
N VAL A 212 -10.34 -14.33 -2.39
CA VAL A 212 -9.52 -15.47 -2.83
C VAL A 212 -9.56 -15.67 -4.34
N ASP A 213 -10.73 -15.50 -4.96
CA ASP A 213 -10.88 -15.62 -6.41
C ASP A 213 -10.13 -14.48 -7.14
N GLU A 214 -10.09 -13.27 -6.57
CA GLU A 214 -9.27 -12.16 -7.07
C GLU A 214 -7.77 -12.47 -6.98
N GLN A 215 -7.28 -13.04 -5.87
CA GLN A 215 -5.88 -13.46 -5.75
C GLN A 215 -5.53 -14.56 -6.77
N ARG A 216 -6.45 -15.48 -7.04
CA ARG A 216 -6.26 -16.49 -8.10
C ARG A 216 -6.18 -15.84 -9.47
N ALA A 217 -7.05 -14.88 -9.77
CA ALA A 217 -6.98 -14.12 -11.02
C ALA A 217 -5.68 -13.31 -11.14
N TYR A 218 -5.18 -12.77 -10.03
CA TYR A 218 -3.90 -12.07 -9.98
C TYR A 218 -2.73 -13.02 -10.30
N TYR A 219 -2.68 -14.21 -9.69
CA TYR A 219 -1.68 -15.23 -10.03
C TYR A 219 -1.75 -15.66 -11.50
N GLU A 220 -2.95 -15.91 -12.03
CA GLU A 220 -3.11 -16.24 -13.45
C GLU A 220 -2.66 -15.10 -14.37
N TRP A 221 -2.84 -13.83 -13.95
CA TRP A 221 -2.30 -12.68 -14.68
C TRP A 221 -0.76 -12.66 -14.67
N THR A 222 -0.11 -12.91 -13.53
CA THR A 222 1.37 -12.93 -13.48
C THR A 222 1.96 -14.02 -14.38
N ALA A 223 1.29 -15.17 -14.50
CA ALA A 223 1.73 -16.28 -15.34
C ALA A 223 1.51 -16.07 -16.84
N ARG A 224 0.66 -15.12 -17.27
CA ARG A 224 0.42 -14.86 -18.71
C ARG A 224 1.64 -14.32 -19.45
N GLU A 225 2.56 -13.71 -18.73
CA GLU A 225 3.73 -13.08 -19.31
C GLU A 225 4.75 -14.09 -19.83
N ASP A 226 5.04 -15.13 -19.04
CA ASP A 226 6.11 -16.10 -19.31
C ASP A 226 5.64 -17.56 -19.35
N GLY A 227 4.37 -17.82 -18.98
CA GLY A 227 3.82 -19.16 -18.83
C GLY A 227 4.36 -19.93 -17.62
N LEU A 228 5.17 -19.30 -16.75
CA LEU A 228 5.78 -19.95 -15.60
C LEU A 228 4.71 -20.23 -14.53
N ARG A 229 4.57 -21.51 -14.20
CA ARG A 229 3.76 -21.98 -13.09
C ARG A 229 4.66 -22.24 -11.88
N ILE A 230 4.21 -21.84 -10.70
CA ILE A 230 4.93 -22.02 -9.43
C ILE A 230 4.18 -23.08 -8.63
N PRO A 231 4.67 -24.35 -8.61
CA PRO A 231 3.99 -25.45 -7.95
C PRO A 231 3.64 -25.18 -6.48
N LEU A 232 4.47 -24.43 -5.74
CA LEU A 232 4.15 -24.06 -4.37
C LEU A 232 2.89 -23.19 -4.25
N ILE A 233 2.71 -22.20 -5.13
CA ILE A 233 1.53 -21.33 -5.12
C ILE A 233 0.26 -22.16 -5.43
N GLU A 234 0.35 -23.09 -6.37
CA GLU A 234 -0.77 -23.97 -6.73
C GLU A 234 -1.17 -24.89 -5.57
N ARG A 235 -0.19 -25.53 -4.92
CA ARG A 235 -0.45 -26.35 -3.72
C ARG A 235 -1.04 -25.51 -2.59
N ALA A 236 -0.59 -24.27 -2.41
CA ALA A 236 -1.14 -23.38 -1.40
C ALA A 236 -2.60 -22.99 -1.72
N PHE A 237 -2.96 -22.75 -2.99
CA PHE A 237 -4.35 -22.60 -3.39
C PHE A 237 -5.18 -23.85 -3.09
N ASP A 238 -4.67 -25.05 -3.39
CA ASP A 238 -5.37 -26.31 -3.07
C ASP A 238 -5.59 -26.46 -1.56
N TRP A 239 -4.59 -26.11 -0.75
CA TRP A 239 -4.69 -26.10 0.70
C TRP A 239 -5.80 -25.16 1.19
N ILE A 240 -5.89 -23.94 0.62
CA ILE A 240 -6.93 -22.95 0.94
C ILE A 240 -8.34 -23.49 0.61
N GLU A 241 -8.52 -24.19 -0.51
CA GLU A 241 -9.83 -24.76 -0.84
C GLU A 241 -10.24 -25.90 0.12
N VAL A 242 -9.28 -26.70 0.58
CA VAL A 242 -9.52 -27.82 1.51
C VAL A 242 -9.82 -27.34 2.92
N HIS A 243 -9.16 -26.28 3.37
CA HIS A 243 -9.23 -25.78 4.75
C HIS A 243 -10.13 -24.56 4.92
N TRP A 244 -11.07 -24.35 3.99
CA TRP A 244 -11.97 -23.21 4.01
C TRP A 244 -12.71 -23.09 5.36
N PRO A 245 -12.69 -21.92 6.04
CA PRO A 245 -13.36 -21.74 7.33
C PRO A 245 -14.86 -22.05 7.24
N ALA A 246 -15.39 -22.75 8.23
CA ALA A 246 -16.82 -23.08 8.29
C ALA A 246 -17.68 -21.82 8.53
N GLU A 247 -17.14 -20.87 9.30
CA GLU A 247 -17.71 -19.57 9.57
C GLU A 247 -16.62 -18.52 9.33
N THR A 248 -17.01 -17.36 8.82
CA THR A 248 -16.09 -16.21 8.66
C THR A 248 -16.43 -15.15 9.68
N GLY A 249 -15.41 -14.44 10.17
CA GLY A 249 -15.58 -13.23 10.96
C GLY A 249 -16.35 -12.14 10.20
N PRO A 250 -16.63 -10.99 10.86
CA PRO A 250 -17.34 -9.89 10.21
C PRO A 250 -16.55 -9.34 9.02
N ASP A 251 -17.27 -9.02 7.94
CA ASP A 251 -16.71 -8.30 6.82
C ASP A 251 -16.44 -6.85 7.22
N VAL A 252 -15.17 -6.44 7.13
CA VAL A 252 -14.69 -5.11 7.51
C VAL A 252 -14.02 -4.42 6.31
N LEU A 253 -13.66 -3.15 6.47
CA LEU A 253 -12.69 -2.54 5.57
C LEU A 253 -11.31 -3.14 5.88
N SER A 254 -10.84 -4.05 5.03
CA SER A 254 -9.47 -4.54 5.04
C SER A 254 -8.57 -3.48 4.42
N TRP A 255 -7.53 -3.09 5.15
CA TRP A 255 -6.44 -2.24 4.71
C TRP A 255 -5.66 -2.89 3.56
N GLY A 256 -5.45 -4.20 3.60
CA GLY A 256 -4.88 -4.97 2.51
C GLY A 256 -3.39 -5.26 2.70
N ASP A 257 -2.52 -4.24 2.60
CA ASP A 257 -1.08 -4.36 2.94
C ASP A 257 -0.84 -3.93 4.40
N ALA A 258 -1.54 -4.59 5.31
CA ALA A 258 -1.60 -4.24 6.72
C ALA A 258 -0.32 -4.62 7.47
N ARG A 259 0.70 -3.76 7.47
CA ARG A 259 1.99 -4.02 8.14
C ARG A 259 2.62 -2.74 8.64
N ILE A 260 3.47 -2.86 9.68
CA ILE A 260 4.13 -1.71 10.29
C ILE A 260 5.02 -0.92 9.33
N GLY A 261 5.55 -1.54 8.27
CA GLY A 261 6.32 -0.85 7.23
C GLY A 261 5.51 0.19 6.45
N ASN A 262 4.18 0.13 6.52
CA ASN A 262 3.27 1.11 5.94
C ASN A 262 2.66 2.07 6.98
N ILE A 263 3.23 2.09 8.19
CA ILE A 263 2.90 3.08 9.22
C ILE A 263 4.13 3.97 9.42
N LEU A 264 3.94 5.29 9.36
CA LEU A 264 4.97 6.23 9.81
C LEU A 264 4.86 6.41 11.31
N TYR A 265 5.99 6.49 12.00
CA TYR A 265 6.06 6.70 13.44
C TYR A 265 6.91 7.91 13.82
N GLU A 266 6.55 8.55 14.92
CA GLU A 266 7.44 9.41 15.72
C GLU A 266 7.62 8.73 17.09
N GLY A 267 8.79 8.14 17.32
CA GLY A 267 8.97 7.19 18.42
C GLY A 267 8.08 5.96 18.24
N THR A 268 7.10 5.76 19.14
CA THR A 268 6.14 4.65 19.08
C THR A 268 4.76 5.09 18.56
N THR A 269 4.56 6.40 18.35
CA THR A 269 3.26 6.96 17.97
C THR A 269 3.06 6.94 16.46
N PRO A 270 1.99 6.31 15.94
CA PRO A 270 1.64 6.38 14.53
C PRO A 270 1.35 7.83 14.11
N THR A 271 1.94 8.26 13.00
CA THR A 271 1.77 9.60 12.42
C THR A 271 1.22 9.57 10.99
N ALA A 272 1.23 8.40 10.35
CA ALA A 272 0.56 8.18 9.07
C ALA A 272 0.25 6.70 8.85
N VAL A 273 -0.93 6.36 8.33
CA VAL A 273 -1.25 5.04 7.78
C VAL A 273 -1.31 5.13 6.27
N LEU A 274 -0.41 4.39 5.62
CA LEU A 274 -0.13 4.51 4.19
C LEU A 274 -0.59 3.27 3.42
N ASP A 275 -0.46 3.36 2.10
CA ASP A 275 -0.56 2.24 1.18
C ASP A 275 -1.88 1.45 1.19
N TRP A 276 -2.90 2.05 0.56
CA TRP A 276 -4.27 1.54 0.52
C TRP A 276 -4.62 0.85 -0.80
N GLU A 277 -3.64 0.51 -1.64
CA GLU A 277 -3.90 -0.03 -2.98
C GLU A 277 -4.54 -1.43 -2.96
N MET A 278 -4.23 -2.21 -1.92
CA MET A 278 -4.77 -3.54 -1.68
C MET A 278 -6.05 -3.54 -0.83
N ALA A 279 -6.61 -2.37 -0.51
CA ALA A 279 -7.82 -2.28 0.31
C ALA A 279 -9.01 -2.99 -0.35
N ALA A 280 -9.80 -3.67 0.48
CA ALA A 280 -10.92 -4.51 0.09
C ALA A 280 -11.98 -4.60 1.20
N ILE A 281 -13.15 -5.17 0.90
CA ILE A 281 -14.04 -5.71 1.92
C ILE A 281 -13.69 -7.19 2.11
N ALA A 282 -13.33 -7.58 3.33
CA ALA A 282 -12.94 -8.95 3.66
C ALA A 282 -13.12 -9.22 5.17
N PRO A 283 -13.10 -10.48 5.63
CA PRO A 283 -13.03 -10.77 7.06
C PRO A 283 -11.79 -10.13 7.69
N ALA A 284 -11.93 -9.62 8.91
CA ALA A 284 -10.85 -8.94 9.63
C ALA A 284 -9.56 -9.78 9.75
N GLU A 285 -9.71 -11.10 9.81
CA GLU A 285 -8.60 -12.03 9.90
C GLU A 285 -7.70 -12.03 8.65
N VAL A 286 -8.18 -11.55 7.49
CA VAL A 286 -7.33 -11.39 6.29
C VAL A 286 -6.19 -10.40 6.55
N ASP A 287 -6.47 -9.27 7.19
CA ASP A 287 -5.44 -8.31 7.57
C ASP A 287 -4.65 -8.76 8.79
N LEU A 288 -5.30 -9.35 9.80
CA LEU A 288 -4.59 -9.82 10.99
C LEU A 288 -3.59 -10.93 10.65
N GLY A 289 -3.98 -11.85 9.78
CA GLY A 289 -3.10 -12.87 9.22
C GLY A 289 -1.93 -12.24 8.46
N TRP A 290 -2.19 -11.23 7.61
CA TRP A 290 -1.15 -10.50 6.87
C TRP A 290 -0.16 -9.79 7.80
N PHE A 291 -0.67 -9.05 8.78
CA PHE A 291 0.10 -8.27 9.74
C PHE A 291 1.07 -9.15 10.53
N LEU A 292 0.58 -10.27 11.08
CA LEU A 292 1.39 -11.23 11.84
C LEU A 292 2.36 -11.99 10.94
N TYR A 293 1.91 -12.39 9.74
CA TYR A 293 2.73 -13.12 8.78
C TYR A 293 3.97 -12.33 8.35
N PHE A 294 3.83 -11.02 8.10
CA PHE A 294 4.93 -10.19 7.65
C PHE A 294 6.06 -10.05 8.66
N HIS A 295 5.73 -9.92 9.95
CA HIS A 295 6.76 -9.89 10.98
C HIS A 295 7.51 -11.21 11.05
N ASP A 296 6.78 -12.33 11.11
CA ASP A 296 7.37 -13.68 11.18
C ASP A 296 8.20 -14.01 9.93
N LEU A 297 7.76 -13.56 8.75
CA LEU A 297 8.52 -13.68 7.50
C LEU A 297 9.89 -13.00 7.63
N PHE A 298 9.93 -11.76 8.10
CA PHE A 298 11.17 -11.04 8.30
C PHE A 298 12.03 -11.68 9.40
N GLN A 299 11.41 -12.14 10.48
CA GLN A 299 12.11 -12.85 11.55
C GLN A 299 12.74 -14.16 11.06
N ASP A 300 12.05 -14.96 10.24
CA ASP A 300 12.57 -16.20 9.62
C ASP A 300 13.75 -15.88 8.70
N LEU A 301 13.68 -14.79 7.93
CA LEU A 301 14.80 -14.31 7.10
C LEU A 301 15.99 -13.89 7.95
N ALA A 302 15.79 -13.10 9.00
CA ALA A 302 16.87 -12.68 9.90
C ALA A 302 17.62 -13.88 10.49
N VAL A 303 16.88 -14.85 11.05
CA VAL A 303 17.45 -16.08 11.61
C VAL A 303 18.19 -16.89 10.55
N THR A 304 17.63 -17.01 9.34
CA THR A 304 18.26 -17.72 8.22
C THR A 304 19.62 -17.11 7.85
N PHE A 305 19.75 -15.79 7.92
CA PHE A 305 21.00 -15.08 7.65
C PHE A 305 21.90 -14.88 8.89
N GLY A 306 21.56 -15.50 10.02
CA GLY A 306 22.38 -15.48 11.24
C GLY A 306 22.22 -14.22 12.11
N PHE A 307 21.16 -13.45 11.90
CA PHE A 307 20.79 -12.32 12.74
C PHE A 307 19.75 -12.76 13.79
N PRO A 308 19.78 -12.18 15.01
CA PRO A 308 18.81 -12.52 16.05
C PRO A 308 17.40 -11.99 15.74
N GLY A 309 17.28 -10.95 14.91
CA GLY A 309 16.02 -10.28 14.63
C GLY A 309 15.43 -9.58 15.85
N ILE A 310 14.10 -9.51 15.90
CA ILE A 310 13.31 -8.90 16.97
C ILE A 310 12.19 -9.89 17.38
N PRO A 311 12.53 -11.01 18.04
CA PRO A 311 11.55 -12.06 18.35
C PRO A 311 10.59 -11.69 19.49
N ASP A 312 10.79 -10.55 20.16
CA ASP A 312 10.02 -10.06 21.30
C ASP A 312 8.81 -9.20 20.91
N VAL A 313 8.51 -9.07 19.61
CA VAL A 313 7.34 -8.32 19.12
C VAL A 313 6.42 -9.18 18.29
N PHE A 314 5.15 -8.77 18.23
CA PHE A 314 4.08 -9.40 17.49
C PHE A 314 3.90 -10.89 17.82
N ASP A 315 4.07 -11.25 19.10
CA ASP A 315 3.57 -12.54 19.58
C ASP A 315 2.09 -12.64 19.19
N ARG A 316 1.77 -13.71 18.45
CA ARG A 316 0.45 -13.84 17.83
C ARG A 316 -0.65 -13.87 18.88
N SER A 317 -0.41 -14.50 20.03
CA SER A 317 -1.43 -14.61 21.07
C SER A 317 -1.69 -13.27 21.75
N GLU A 318 -0.64 -12.49 22.04
CA GLU A 318 -0.77 -11.15 22.62
C GLU A 318 -1.42 -10.16 21.64
N ALA A 319 -1.02 -10.19 20.37
CA ALA A 319 -1.59 -9.32 19.34
C ALA A 319 -3.08 -9.64 19.08
N VAL A 320 -3.44 -10.92 19.04
CA VAL A 320 -4.85 -11.36 18.93
C VAL A 320 -5.63 -10.93 20.16
N GLU A 321 -5.15 -11.21 21.37
CA GLU A 321 -5.84 -10.82 22.61
C GLU A 321 -6.10 -9.32 22.65
N GLN A 322 -5.09 -8.51 22.31
CA GLN A 322 -5.25 -7.06 22.24
C GLN A 322 -6.27 -6.65 21.17
N TYR A 323 -6.21 -7.23 19.98
CA TYR A 323 -7.15 -6.94 18.89
C TYR A 323 -8.59 -7.26 19.30
N GLU A 324 -8.83 -8.42 19.92
CA GLU A 324 -10.15 -8.83 20.41
C GLU A 324 -10.65 -7.88 21.50
N GLN A 325 -9.79 -7.45 22.43
CA GLN A 325 -10.15 -6.47 23.47
C GLN A 325 -10.56 -5.12 22.87
N LEU A 326 -9.88 -4.66 21.82
CA LEU A 326 -10.15 -3.37 21.18
C LEU A 326 -11.39 -3.37 20.28
N THR A 327 -11.70 -4.50 19.66
CA THR A 327 -12.82 -4.62 18.70
C THR A 327 -14.06 -5.25 19.30
N GLY A 328 -13.93 -6.01 20.39
CA GLY A 328 -15.00 -6.84 20.94
C GLY A 328 -15.38 -8.03 20.05
N SER A 329 -14.62 -8.30 18.98
CA SER A 329 -14.83 -9.41 18.05
C SER A 329 -13.87 -10.55 18.35
N THR A 330 -14.33 -11.80 18.23
CA THR A 330 -13.48 -12.99 18.40
C THR A 330 -12.81 -13.33 17.08
N VAL A 331 -11.50 -13.53 17.11
CA VAL A 331 -10.69 -13.99 15.97
C VAL A 331 -10.81 -15.50 15.85
N SER A 332 -11.25 -15.98 14.68
CA SER A 332 -11.43 -17.41 14.42
C SER A 332 -10.60 -17.87 13.23
N ASP A 333 -10.17 -19.14 13.24
CA ASP A 333 -9.45 -19.77 12.12
C ASP A 333 -8.20 -19.01 11.64
N LEU A 334 -7.52 -18.26 12.52
CA LEU A 334 -6.30 -17.51 12.18
C LEU A 334 -5.23 -18.34 11.43
N PRO A 335 -5.00 -19.65 11.73
CA PRO A 335 -4.08 -20.46 10.92
C PRO A 335 -4.39 -20.46 9.42
N PHE A 336 -5.68 -20.52 9.03
CA PHE A 336 -6.09 -20.43 7.63
C PHE A 336 -5.66 -19.08 7.02
N TYR A 337 -5.98 -17.98 7.70
CA TYR A 337 -5.66 -16.64 7.21
C TYR A 337 -4.15 -16.35 7.19
N TYR A 338 -3.40 -16.99 8.08
CA TYR A 338 -1.94 -16.93 8.11
C TYR A 338 -1.31 -17.64 6.90
N VAL A 339 -1.80 -18.83 6.53
CA VAL A 339 -1.42 -19.49 5.26
C VAL A 339 -1.83 -18.65 4.06
N TYR A 340 -3.03 -18.08 4.10
CA TYR A 340 -3.54 -17.22 3.03
C TYR A 340 -2.68 -15.96 2.82
N ALA A 341 -2.18 -15.34 3.90
CA ALA A 341 -1.21 -14.26 3.82
C ALA A 341 0.08 -14.69 3.11
N GLY A 342 0.61 -15.87 3.45
CA GLY A 342 1.78 -16.44 2.79
C GLY A 342 1.57 -16.72 1.30
N LEU A 343 0.38 -17.19 0.91
CA LEU A 343 -0.02 -17.34 -0.48
C LEU A 343 -0.08 -16.00 -1.21
N ARG A 344 -0.76 -14.99 -0.65
CA ARG A 344 -0.85 -13.63 -1.22
C ARG A 344 0.54 -13.04 -1.44
N GLN A 345 1.42 -13.15 -0.45
CA GLN A 345 2.79 -12.65 -0.55
C GLN A 345 3.61 -13.42 -1.58
N ALA A 346 3.36 -14.73 -1.76
CA ALA A 346 4.03 -15.53 -2.78
C ALA A 346 3.69 -15.05 -4.19
N ILE A 347 2.43 -14.68 -4.44
CA ILE A 347 1.99 -14.13 -5.73
C ILE A 347 2.72 -12.81 -6.01
N ILE A 348 2.74 -11.89 -5.04
CA ILE A 348 3.41 -10.58 -5.15
C ILE A 348 4.91 -10.77 -5.40
N LEU A 349 5.61 -11.58 -4.60
CA LEU A 349 7.04 -11.81 -4.77
C LEU A 349 7.36 -12.51 -6.08
N SER A 350 6.50 -13.41 -6.56
CA SER A 350 6.69 -14.01 -7.88
C SER A 350 6.64 -12.96 -9.00
N ARG A 351 5.84 -11.90 -8.84
CA ARG A 351 5.77 -10.78 -9.79
C ARG A 351 7.00 -9.88 -9.66
N ILE A 352 7.40 -9.56 -8.43
CA ILE A 352 8.62 -8.77 -8.17
C ILE A 352 9.85 -9.48 -8.72
N THR A 353 9.99 -10.79 -8.53
CA THR A 353 11.13 -11.55 -9.07
C THR A 353 11.16 -11.49 -10.60
N ARG A 354 10.02 -11.67 -11.28
CA ARG A 354 9.94 -11.50 -12.74
C ARG A 354 10.34 -10.08 -13.17
N ARG A 355 9.92 -9.07 -12.42
CA ARG A 355 10.31 -7.67 -12.67
C ARG A 355 11.82 -7.49 -12.58
N ARG A 356 12.46 -8.01 -11.54
CA ARG A 356 13.92 -7.91 -11.36
C ARG A 356 14.68 -8.64 -12.47
N ILE A 357 14.17 -9.78 -12.93
CA ILE A 357 14.72 -10.50 -14.09
C ILE A 357 14.58 -9.68 -15.37
N HIS A 358 13.41 -9.08 -15.61
CA HIS A 358 13.16 -8.23 -16.78
C HIS A 358 14.15 -7.06 -16.88
N PHE A 359 14.45 -6.41 -15.75
CA PHE A 359 15.42 -5.31 -15.69
C PHE A 359 16.88 -5.75 -15.52
N GLY A 360 17.17 -7.06 -15.51
CA GLY A 360 18.54 -7.58 -15.38
C GLY A 360 19.17 -7.40 -13.99
N GLU A 361 18.37 -7.12 -12.96
CA GLU A 361 18.82 -7.00 -11.56
C GLU A 361 19.04 -8.37 -10.91
N GLN A 362 18.46 -9.42 -11.48
CA GLN A 362 18.52 -10.79 -10.98
C GLN A 362 18.50 -11.79 -12.14
N GLU A 363 19.26 -12.88 -12.03
CA GLU A 363 19.11 -14.01 -12.95
C GLU A 363 17.86 -14.85 -12.61
N ALA A 364 17.26 -15.47 -13.62
CA ALA A 364 16.13 -16.36 -13.42
C ALA A 364 16.54 -17.56 -12.53
N PRO A 365 15.85 -17.80 -11.40
CA PRO A 365 16.09 -18.98 -10.57
C PRO A 365 15.92 -20.28 -11.35
N SER A 366 16.67 -21.30 -10.96
CA SER A 366 16.63 -22.61 -11.62
C SER A 366 15.40 -23.43 -11.27
N HIS A 367 14.83 -23.20 -10.08
CA HIS A 367 13.61 -23.86 -9.62
C HIS A 367 12.44 -22.85 -9.54
N PRO A 368 11.24 -23.16 -10.05
CA PRO A 368 10.12 -22.21 -10.05
C PRO A 368 9.72 -21.67 -8.66
N ASP A 369 9.77 -22.51 -7.63
CA ASP A 369 9.45 -22.08 -6.25
C ASP A 369 10.43 -21.03 -5.71
N GLU A 370 11.66 -20.92 -6.25
CA GLU A 370 12.64 -19.91 -5.85
C GLU A 370 12.29 -18.49 -6.35
N TYR A 371 11.26 -18.34 -7.19
CA TYR A 371 10.68 -17.01 -7.47
C TYR A 371 10.03 -16.39 -6.23
N VAL A 372 9.74 -17.21 -5.22
CA VAL A 372 9.17 -16.83 -3.94
C VAL A 372 10.26 -16.94 -2.88
N LEU A 373 10.73 -15.81 -2.36
CA LEU A 373 11.83 -15.78 -1.38
C LEU A 373 11.55 -16.65 -0.16
N HIS A 374 10.31 -16.61 0.35
CA HIS A 374 9.87 -17.36 1.53
C HIS A 374 9.28 -18.73 1.22
N HIS A 375 9.61 -19.31 0.06
CA HIS A 375 9.11 -20.63 -0.32
C HIS A 375 9.34 -21.72 0.75
N PRO A 376 10.44 -21.76 1.53
CA PRO A 376 10.61 -22.78 2.56
C PRO A 376 9.60 -22.61 3.71
N MET A 377 9.29 -21.37 4.09
CA MET A 377 8.31 -21.06 5.14
C MET A 377 6.91 -21.45 4.71
N LEU A 378 6.48 -21.02 3.52
CA LEU A 378 5.15 -21.38 2.99
C LEU A 378 5.02 -22.91 2.78
N ALA A 379 6.08 -23.57 2.30
CA ALA A 379 6.07 -25.03 2.14
C ALA A 379 5.88 -25.77 3.47
N ARG A 380 6.46 -25.28 4.58
CA ARG A 380 6.23 -25.85 5.93
C ARG A 380 4.77 -25.68 6.36
N LEU A 381 4.20 -24.49 6.13
CA LEU A 381 2.84 -24.16 6.57
C LEU A 381 1.74 -24.97 5.88
N ILE A 382 1.96 -25.40 4.63
CA ILE A 382 0.98 -26.20 3.86
C ILE A 382 1.28 -27.70 3.86
N ALA A 383 2.34 -28.13 4.55
CA ALA A 383 2.68 -29.54 4.71
C ALA A 383 1.90 -30.21 5.85
N ASP A 384 1.42 -29.39 6.79
CA ASP A 384 0.50 -29.74 7.87
C ASP A 384 -0.95 -29.67 7.38
#